data_AF-A0A924MI77-F1
#
_entry.id   AF-A0A924MI77-F1
#
_cell.length_a   1.000
_cell.length_b   1.000
_cell.length_c   1.000
_cell.angle_alpha   90.00
_cell.angle_beta   90.00
_cell.angle_gamma   90.00
#
_symmetry.space_group_name_H-M   'P 1'
#
loop_
_entity.id
_entity.type
_entity.pdbx_description
1 polymer ?
#
loop_
_entity_poly.entity_id
_entity_poly.type
_entity_poly.pdbx_seq_one_letter_code
_entity_poly.pdbx_strand_id
1 'polypeptide(L)'
;MKEEGFRFFFKGEELWLLPAKAIWFPKYEILVVSDTHISKGTHFRKSGIAIPKAIAQEELACLTDLIDAYQPKELVFLGDLFHSDINNDFVWFQLWREMHHKVSMTLIKGNHDILPPHFYKQMKLDVVNVMCIGEFDLYHDLPKNPQKRYVLSLHIHPG
;
A
#
# COMPACT_ATOMS: atom_id res chain seq x y z
N MET A 1 20.48 3.97 -1.08
CA MET A 1 21.04 2.60 -0.95
C MET A 1 19.87 1.68 -0.63
N LYS A 2 19.81 0.45 -1.16
CA LYS A 2 18.87 -0.55 -0.66
C LYS A 2 19.19 -0.79 0.81
N GLU A 3 18.33 -0.36 1.73
CA GLU A 3 18.41 -0.87 3.10
C GLU A 3 18.08 -2.37 3.06
N GLU A 4 18.97 -3.20 3.58
CA GLU A 4 18.75 -4.64 3.60
C GLU A 4 17.61 -4.95 4.59
N GLY A 5 16.44 -5.29 4.06
CA GLY A 5 15.33 -5.80 4.87
C GLY A 5 15.65 -7.16 5.50
N PHE A 6 14.91 -7.50 6.55
CA PHE A 6 15.01 -8.82 7.17
C PHE A 6 14.43 -9.88 6.23
N ARG A 7 15.27 -10.82 5.80
CA ARG A 7 14.84 -11.92 4.91
C ARG A 7 14.18 -13.01 5.73
N PHE A 8 12.93 -13.29 5.41
CA PHE A 8 12.11 -14.30 6.04
C PHE A 8 11.73 -15.37 5.02
N PHE A 9 12.01 -16.63 5.34
CA PHE A 9 11.66 -17.77 4.49
C PHE A 9 10.55 -18.57 5.16
N PHE A 10 9.43 -18.73 4.46
CA PHE A 10 8.29 -19.46 4.98
C PHE A 10 7.64 -20.30 3.89
N LYS A 11 7.55 -21.61 4.13
CA LYS A 11 6.87 -22.57 3.23
C LYS A 11 7.29 -22.48 1.75
N GLY A 12 8.57 -22.18 1.51
CA GLY A 12 9.12 -22.08 0.16
C GLY A 12 8.99 -20.71 -0.49
N GLU A 13 8.47 -19.72 0.24
CA GLU A 13 8.40 -18.32 -0.17
C GLU A 13 9.43 -17.48 0.59
N GLU A 14 10.07 -16.56 -0.12
CA GLU A 14 11.01 -15.58 0.42
C GLU A 14 10.33 -14.21 0.47
N LEU A 15 10.33 -13.60 1.66
CA LEU A 15 9.76 -12.28 1.93
C LEU A 15 10.84 -11.42 2.57
N TRP A 16 10.98 -10.17 2.13
CA TRP A 16 11.90 -9.23 2.74
C TRP A 16 11.08 -8.19 3.50
N LEU A 17 11.17 -8.22 4.82
CA LEU A 17 10.50 -7.25 5.70
C LEU A 17 11.35 -5.99 5.75
N LEU A 18 10.85 -4.91 5.16
CA LEU A 18 11.57 -3.65 5.00
C LEU A 18 11.27 -2.71 6.18
N PRO A 19 12.26 -1.92 6.64
CA PRO A 19 12.05 -0.93 7.71
C PRO A 19 10.95 0.08 7.41
N ALA A 20 10.70 0.35 6.13
CA ALA A 20 9.66 1.26 5.62
C ALA A 20 8.22 0.69 5.70
N LYS A 21 7.97 -0.28 6.60
CA LYS A 21 6.66 -0.96 6.75
C LYS A 21 6.16 -1.54 5.42
N ALA A 22 7.08 -2.15 4.69
CA ALA A 22 6.81 -2.75 3.39
C ALA A 22 7.34 -4.18 3.35
N ILE A 23 6.76 -5.00 2.48
CA ILE A 23 7.20 -6.37 2.22
C ILE A 23 7.57 -6.46 0.75
N TRP A 24 8.82 -6.82 0.48
CA TRP A 24 9.26 -7.14 -0.88
C TRP A 24 9.21 -8.65 -1.10
N PHE A 25 8.57 -9.08 -2.18
CA PHE A 25 8.50 -10.46 -2.64
C PHE A 25 9.41 -10.64 -3.87
N PRO A 26 10.68 -11.04 -3.70
CA PRO A 26 11.67 -11.00 -4.79
C PRO A 26 11.28 -11.90 -5.97
N LYS A 27 10.73 -13.08 -5.68
CA LYS A 27 10.31 -14.07 -6.69
C LYS A 27 9.25 -13.54 -7.65
N TYR A 28 8.35 -12.68 -7.16
CA TYR A 28 7.23 -12.14 -7.93
C TYR A 28 7.48 -10.71 -8.41
N GLU A 29 8.57 -10.08 -7.96
CA GLU A 29 8.87 -8.67 -8.17
C GLU A 29 7.71 -7.76 -7.70
N ILE A 30 7.08 -8.12 -6.58
CA ILE A 30 5.95 -7.41 -5.99
C ILE A 30 6.38 -6.72 -4.70
N LEU A 31 6.09 -5.42 -4.61
CA LEU A 31 6.23 -4.63 -3.39
C LEU A 31 4.85 -4.46 -2.76
N VAL A 32 4.70 -4.85 -1.51
CA VAL A 32 3.46 -4.68 -0.74
C VAL A 32 3.70 -3.63 0.33
N VAL A 33 2.81 -2.63 0.40
CA VAL A 33 2.83 -1.56 1.40
C VAL A 33 1.47 -1.50 2.08
N SER A 34 1.46 -1.08 3.35
CA SER A 34 0.25 -1.03 4.16
C SER A 34 0.14 0.27 4.92
N ASP A 35 -1.08 0.65 5.32
CA ASP A 35 -1.33 1.84 6.15
C ASP A 35 -0.66 3.11 5.60
N THR A 36 -0.60 3.21 4.27
CA THR A 36 0.05 4.35 3.59
C THR A 36 -0.66 5.66 3.87
N HIS A 37 -1.91 5.63 4.35
CA HIS A 37 -2.70 6.74 4.89
C HIS A 37 -2.22 8.12 4.42
N ILE A 38 -2.24 8.34 3.11
CA ILE A 38 -1.64 9.49 2.40
C ILE A 38 -2.21 10.84 2.89
N SER A 39 -3.20 10.79 3.78
CA SER A 39 -4.04 11.87 4.25
C SER A 39 -4.08 12.02 5.78
N LYS A 40 -3.23 11.34 6.58
CA LYS A 40 -3.22 11.51 8.05
C LYS A 40 -3.09 12.97 8.47
N GLY A 41 -2.41 13.80 7.67
CA GLY A 41 -2.33 15.24 7.92
C GLY A 41 -3.67 15.99 7.87
N THR A 42 -4.67 15.51 7.12
CA THR A 42 -5.95 16.22 6.98
C THR A 42 -6.98 15.87 8.06
N HIS A 43 -6.97 14.64 8.60
CA HIS A 43 -7.89 14.25 9.67
C HIS A 43 -7.59 14.98 10.99
N PHE A 44 -6.31 15.05 11.39
CA PHE A 44 -5.91 15.82 12.58
C PHE A 44 -6.12 17.32 12.43
N ARG A 45 -6.02 17.86 11.20
CA ARG A 45 -6.38 19.25 10.90
C ARG A 45 -7.86 19.55 11.12
N LYS A 46 -8.75 18.63 10.73
CA LYS A 46 -10.20 18.75 11.01
C LYS A 46 -10.47 18.77 12.52
N SER A 47 -9.62 18.12 13.32
CA SER A 47 -9.67 18.16 14.79
C SER A 47 -8.88 19.32 15.42
N GLY A 48 -8.48 20.34 14.64
CA GLY A 48 -7.81 21.55 15.14
C GLY A 48 -6.31 21.42 15.40
N ILE A 49 -5.69 20.28 15.06
CA ILE A 49 -4.25 20.06 15.20
C ILE A 49 -3.55 20.47 13.90
N ALA A 50 -2.69 21.48 13.97
CA ALA A 50 -1.96 21.99 12.81
C ALA A 50 -0.91 20.98 12.33
N ILE A 51 -1.28 20.14 11.36
CA ILE A 51 -0.31 19.26 10.68
C ILE A 51 0.20 19.93 9.39
N PRO A 52 1.51 19.89 9.07
CA PRO A 52 2.05 20.42 7.81
C PRO A 52 1.51 19.70 6.56
N LYS A 53 1.43 20.41 5.42
CA LYS A 53 1.08 19.81 4.11
C LYS A 53 2.13 18.80 3.59
N ALA A 54 3.30 18.75 4.23
CA ALA A 54 4.46 17.94 3.81
C ALA A 54 4.25 16.43 3.94
N ILE A 55 3.33 15.97 4.81
CA ILE A 55 3.21 14.54 5.15
C ILE A 55 2.81 13.67 3.96
N ALA A 56 1.84 14.09 3.13
CA ALA A 56 1.46 13.35 1.93
C ALA A 56 2.62 13.26 0.91
N GLN A 57 3.47 14.28 0.86
CA GLN A 57 4.63 14.31 -0.03
C GLN A 57 5.77 13.43 0.50
N GLU A 58 5.93 13.34 1.82
CA GLU A 58 6.89 12.45 2.49
C GLU A 58 6.55 10.97 2.25
N GLU A 59 5.27 10.59 2.31
CA GLU A 59 4.85 9.21 2.03
C GLU A 59 5.05 8.84 0.55
N LEU A 60 4.71 9.74 -0.38
CA LEU A 60 4.99 9.52 -1.82
C LEU A 60 6.49 9.49 -2.13
N ALA A 61 7.32 10.25 -1.41
CA ALA A 61 8.77 10.20 -1.53
C ALA A 61 9.31 8.85 -1.06
N CYS A 62 8.85 8.36 0.10
CA CYS A 62 9.21 7.03 0.62
C CYS A 62 8.81 5.92 -0.38
N LEU A 63 7.61 5.98 -0.95
CA LEU A 63 7.19 5.03 -1.99
C LEU A 63 8.07 5.11 -3.24
N THR A 64 8.49 6.32 -3.63
CA THR A 64 9.42 6.52 -4.75
C THR A 64 10.77 5.88 -4.46
N ASP A 65 11.34 6.10 -3.28
CA ASP A 65 12.61 5.48 -2.87
C ASP A 65 12.52 3.95 -2.87
N LEU A 66 11.39 3.38 -2.44
CA LEU A 66 11.15 1.94 -2.49
C LEU A 66 11.02 1.41 -3.92
N ILE A 67 10.29 2.11 -4.79
CA ILE A 67 10.18 1.74 -6.22
C ILE A 67 11.55 1.80 -6.88
N ASP A 68 12.31 2.87 -6.65
CA ASP A 68 13.63 3.06 -7.24
C ASP A 68 14.62 2.01 -6.74
N ALA A 69 14.59 1.69 -5.45
CA ALA A 69 15.42 0.67 -4.86
C ALA A 69 15.07 -0.73 -5.40
N TYR A 70 13.81 -1.14 -5.35
CA TYR A 70 13.42 -2.53 -5.58
C TYR A 70 12.98 -2.84 -7.01
N GLN A 71 12.66 -1.82 -7.81
CA GLN A 71 12.18 -1.93 -9.19
C GLN A 71 11.01 -2.94 -9.33
N PRO A 72 9.93 -2.80 -8.54
CA PRO A 72 8.79 -3.70 -8.60
C PRO A 72 8.14 -3.68 -9.99
N LYS A 73 7.65 -4.84 -10.43
CA LYS A 73 6.68 -4.90 -11.53
C LYS A 73 5.31 -4.43 -11.05
N GLU A 74 4.98 -4.72 -9.80
CA GLU A 74 3.71 -4.37 -9.18
C GLU A 74 3.89 -3.82 -7.75
N LEU A 75 3.18 -2.74 -7.45
CA LEU A 75 3.01 -2.19 -6.11
C LEU A 75 1.58 -2.49 -5.62
N VAL A 76 1.48 -3.14 -4.47
CA VAL A 76 0.22 -3.52 -3.85
C VAL A 76 0.00 -2.70 -2.58
N PHE A 77 -1.08 -1.94 -2.53
CA PHE A 77 -1.57 -1.26 -1.34
C PHE A 77 -2.49 -2.21 -0.58
N LEU A 78 -2.10 -2.63 0.62
CA LEU A 78 -2.91 -3.46 1.50
C LEU A 78 -3.84 -2.59 2.35
N GLY A 79 -4.85 -2.00 1.69
CA GLY A 79 -5.94 -1.25 2.32
C GLY A 79 -5.63 0.20 2.71
N ASP A 80 -6.72 0.91 2.95
CA ASP A 80 -6.82 2.27 3.53
C ASP A 80 -5.86 3.30 2.91
N LEU A 81 -5.80 3.29 1.57
CA LEU A 81 -4.94 4.17 0.78
C LEU A 81 -5.39 5.63 0.88
N PHE A 82 -6.71 5.88 0.89
CA PHE A 82 -7.29 7.23 1.02
C PHE A 82 -8.20 7.32 2.25
N HIS A 83 -8.10 8.40 3.02
CA HIS A 83 -9.20 8.77 3.91
C HIS A 83 -10.38 9.23 3.05
N SER A 84 -11.59 8.92 3.51
CA SER A 84 -12.90 8.97 2.84
C SER A 84 -13.30 10.25 2.07
N ASP A 85 -12.46 11.28 2.02
CA ASP A 85 -12.72 12.57 1.40
C ASP A 85 -11.72 12.88 0.28
N ILE A 86 -12.23 13.35 -0.87
CA ILE A 86 -11.39 13.87 -1.95
C ILE A 86 -10.79 15.20 -1.50
N ASN A 87 -9.46 15.27 -1.51
CA ASN A 87 -8.70 16.45 -1.10
C ASN A 87 -7.49 16.64 -2.06
N ASN A 88 -6.60 17.57 -1.73
CA ASN A 88 -5.39 17.80 -2.54
C ASN A 88 -4.46 16.58 -2.63
N ASP A 89 -4.54 15.64 -1.69
CA ASP A 89 -3.71 14.44 -1.67
C ASP A 89 -4.04 13.53 -2.86
N PHE A 90 -5.30 13.54 -3.34
CA PHE A 90 -5.71 12.88 -4.58
C PHE A 90 -4.94 13.40 -5.80
N VAL A 91 -4.77 14.73 -5.91
CA VAL A 91 -4.06 15.36 -7.03
C VAL A 91 -2.59 14.99 -7.01
N TRP A 92 -1.96 15.00 -5.82
CA TRP A 92 -0.56 14.60 -5.67
C TRP A 92 -0.34 13.13 -5.99
N PHE A 93 -1.22 12.25 -5.53
CA PHE A 93 -1.16 10.83 -5.87
C PHE A 93 -1.29 10.61 -7.38
N GLN A 94 -2.23 11.30 -8.04
CA GLN A 94 -2.40 11.16 -9.49
C GLN A 94 -1.16 11.61 -10.26
N LEU A 95 -0.54 12.73 -9.88
CA LEU A 95 0.72 13.19 -10.49
C LEU A 95 1.86 12.17 -10.27
N TRP A 96 2.00 11.68 -9.04
CA TRP A 96 2.99 10.66 -8.70
C TRP A 96 2.76 9.36 -9.47
N ARG A 97 1.51 8.92 -9.61
CA ARG A 97 1.12 7.74 -10.39
C ARG A 97 1.55 7.81 -11.84
N GLU A 98 1.45 8.99 -12.47
CA GLU A 98 1.90 9.21 -13.86
C GLU A 98 3.43 9.11 -13.99
N MET A 99 4.18 9.56 -12.98
CA MET A 99 5.64 9.38 -12.96
C MET A 99 6.03 7.90 -12.90
N HIS A 100 5.24 7.08 -12.19
CA HIS A 100 5.44 5.65 -12.01
C HIS A 100 4.51 4.78 -12.88
N HIS A 101 4.11 5.27 -14.07
CA HIS A 101 3.13 4.60 -14.95
C HIS A 101 3.52 3.19 -15.41
N LYS A 102 4.82 2.84 -15.34
CA LYS A 102 5.34 1.52 -15.73
C LYS A 102 5.11 0.44 -14.67
N VAL A 103 4.90 0.82 -13.42
CA VAL A 103 4.61 -0.09 -12.31
C VAL A 103 3.09 -0.29 -12.26
N SER A 104 2.63 -1.55 -12.30
CA SER A 104 1.22 -1.85 -12.04
C SER A 104 0.91 -1.57 -10.58
N MET A 105 -0.31 -1.12 -10.29
CA MET A 105 -0.68 -0.75 -8.94
C MET A 105 -2.05 -1.34 -8.60
N THR A 106 -2.08 -2.11 -7.53
CA THR A 106 -3.27 -2.81 -7.05
C THR A 106 -3.60 -2.33 -5.64
N LEU A 107 -4.86 -1.99 -5.41
CA LEU A 107 -5.41 -1.70 -4.09
C LEU A 107 -6.23 -2.91 -3.64
N ILE A 108 -5.80 -3.57 -2.56
CA ILE A 108 -6.67 -4.46 -1.80
C ILE A 108 -7.55 -3.58 -0.94
N LYS A 109 -8.85 -3.58 -1.20
CA LYS A 109 -9.79 -2.61 -0.65
C LYS A 109 -9.90 -2.72 0.88
N GLY A 110 -9.59 -1.64 1.58
CA GLY A 110 -9.83 -1.48 3.00
C GLY A 110 -11.22 -0.91 3.33
N ASN A 111 -11.52 -0.81 4.61
CA ASN A 111 -12.80 -0.29 5.10
C ASN A 111 -12.92 1.23 4.93
N HIS A 112 -11.81 1.96 4.82
CA HIS A 112 -11.81 3.41 4.56
C HIS A 112 -11.78 3.77 3.07
N ASP A 113 -11.51 2.81 2.19
CA ASP A 113 -11.46 2.98 0.73
C ASP A 113 -12.88 3.07 0.10
N ILE A 114 -13.65 4.06 0.52
CA ILE A 114 -15.07 4.24 0.16
C ILE A 114 -15.30 5.13 -1.06
N LEU A 115 -14.24 5.60 -1.72
CA LEU A 115 -14.38 6.44 -2.91
C LEU A 115 -15.14 5.72 -4.03
N PRO A 116 -15.91 6.45 -4.87
CA PRO A 116 -16.54 5.86 -6.04
C PRO A 116 -15.53 5.19 -6.99
N PRO A 117 -15.87 4.04 -7.62
CA PRO A 117 -14.93 3.27 -8.47
C PRO A 117 -14.22 4.05 -9.58
N HIS A 118 -14.85 5.10 -10.11
CA HIS A 118 -14.27 5.91 -11.17
C HIS A 118 -13.02 6.69 -10.72
N PHE A 119 -12.90 7.03 -9.43
CA PHE A 119 -11.72 7.69 -8.89
C PHE A 119 -10.49 6.77 -8.93
N TYR A 120 -10.63 5.52 -8.48
CA TYR A 120 -9.54 4.53 -8.57
C TYR A 120 -9.13 4.25 -10.01
N LYS A 121 -10.10 4.20 -10.93
CA LYS A 121 -9.84 4.02 -12.35
C LYS A 121 -9.07 5.20 -12.96
N GLN A 122 -9.39 6.44 -12.57
CA GLN A 122 -8.63 7.63 -13.00
C GLN A 122 -7.16 7.56 -12.53
N MET A 123 -6.92 6.96 -11.36
CA MET A 123 -5.58 6.71 -10.83
C MET A 123 -4.93 5.44 -11.36
N LYS A 124 -5.53 4.76 -12.35
CA LYS A 124 -4.99 3.52 -12.94
C LYS A 124 -4.63 2.49 -11.85
N LEU A 125 -5.51 2.35 -10.86
CA LEU A 125 -5.44 1.34 -9.80
C LEU A 125 -6.43 0.21 -10.10
N ASP A 126 -5.94 -1.02 -10.03
CA ASP A 126 -6.80 -2.20 -9.97
C ASP A 126 -7.29 -2.39 -8.53
N VAL A 127 -8.60 -2.46 -8.32
CA VAL A 127 -9.18 -2.59 -6.97
C VAL A 127 -9.76 -3.98 -6.78
N VAL A 128 -9.23 -4.71 -5.80
CA VAL A 128 -9.61 -6.09 -5.50
C VAL A 128 -9.93 -6.25 -4.02
N ASN A 129 -10.63 -7.32 -3.64
CA ASN A 129 -10.86 -7.64 -2.23
C ASN A 129 -9.81 -8.60 -1.65
N VAL A 130 -9.07 -9.29 -2.52
CA VAL A 130 -8.04 -10.27 -2.17
C VAL A 130 -7.04 -10.36 -3.31
N MET A 131 -5.77 -10.59 -2.97
CA MET A 131 -4.72 -10.89 -3.93
C MET A 131 -3.93 -12.11 -3.48
N CYS A 132 -3.63 -13.03 -4.39
CA CYS A 132 -2.86 -14.22 -4.09
C CYS A 132 -1.41 -14.03 -4.57
N ILE A 133 -0.43 -14.28 -3.69
CA ILE A 133 1.00 -14.24 -3.99
C ILE A 133 1.63 -15.51 -3.45
N GLY A 134 2.05 -16.43 -4.32
CA GLY A 134 2.72 -17.66 -3.91
C GLY A 134 1.83 -18.58 -3.08
N GLU A 135 2.09 -18.64 -1.78
CA GLU A 135 1.31 -19.39 -0.77
C GLU A 135 0.46 -18.48 0.15
N PHE A 136 0.48 -17.17 -0.12
CA PHE A 136 -0.25 -16.17 0.66
C PHE A 136 -1.50 -15.68 -0.06
N ASP A 137 -2.53 -15.41 0.73
CA ASP A 137 -3.68 -14.59 0.37
C ASP A 137 -3.60 -13.30 1.18
N LEU A 138 -3.59 -12.18 0.46
CA LEU A 138 -3.50 -10.85 1.03
C LEU A 138 -4.90 -10.29 1.18
N TYR A 139 -5.24 -9.88 2.40
CA TYR A 139 -6.51 -9.25 2.75
C TYR A 139 -6.24 -7.97 3.55
N HIS A 140 -7.17 -7.02 3.50
CA HIS A 140 -7.22 -5.97 4.53
C HIS A 140 -7.69 -6.58 5.85
N ASP A 141 -8.98 -6.90 5.92
CA ASP A 141 -9.58 -7.58 7.07
C ASP A 141 -9.44 -9.10 6.99
N LEU A 142 -9.26 -9.75 8.13
CA LEU A 142 -9.24 -11.21 8.21
C LEU A 142 -10.53 -11.80 7.59
N PRO A 143 -10.42 -12.73 6.62
CA PRO A 143 -11.60 -13.36 6.04
C PRO A 143 -12.30 -14.21 7.10
N LYS A 144 -13.64 -14.19 7.11
CA LYS A 144 -14.43 -15.03 8.03
C LYS A 144 -14.17 -16.53 7.84
N ASN A 145 -13.86 -16.93 6.60
CA ASN A 145 -13.52 -18.29 6.22
C ASN A 145 -12.25 -18.24 5.35
N PRO A 146 -11.04 -18.24 5.95
CA PRO A 146 -9.80 -18.29 5.18
C PRO A 146 -9.74 -19.56 4.33
N GLN A 147 -9.21 -19.45 3.11
CA GLN A 147 -8.92 -20.63 2.30
C GLN A 147 -7.74 -21.42 2.89
N LYS A 148 -7.34 -22.53 2.26
CA LYS A 148 -6.22 -23.39 2.71
C LYS A 148 -4.83 -22.71 2.63
N ARG A 149 -4.75 -21.45 2.22
CA ARG A 149 -3.52 -20.66 2.02
C ARG A 149 -3.27 -19.78 3.25
N TYR A 150 -2.05 -19.28 3.39
CA TYR A 150 -1.68 -18.42 4.53
C TYR A 150 -2.22 -17.01 4.34
N VAL A 151 -2.80 -16.43 5.39
CA VAL A 151 -3.34 -15.07 5.30
C VAL A 151 -2.28 -14.07 5.72
N LEU A 152 -1.98 -13.11 4.84
CA LEU A 152 -1.33 -11.86 5.17
C LEU A 152 -2.41 -10.79 5.27
N SER A 153 -2.71 -10.34 6.49
CA SER A 153 -3.69 -9.28 6.74
C SER A 153 -3.11 -8.18 7.59
N LEU A 154 -3.56 -6.96 7.36
CA LEU A 154 -3.23 -5.81 8.20
C LEU A 154 -4.53 -5.08 8.58
N HIS A 155 -4.74 -4.97 9.89
CA HIS A 155 -5.79 -4.21 10.57
C HIS A 155 -5.47 -4.15 12.07
N ILE A 156 -4.83 -5.22 12.59
CA ILE A 156 -4.29 -5.26 13.94
C ILE A 156 -2.88 -4.66 13.89
N HIS A 157 -2.72 -3.40 14.29
CA HIS A 157 -1.40 -2.80 14.50
C HIS A 157 -0.67 -3.55 15.63
N PRO A 158 0.37 -4.35 15.34
CA PRO A 158 1.21 -4.89 16.39
C PRO A 158 2.07 -3.72 16.87
N GLY A 159 1.76 -3.24 18.08
CA GLY A 159 2.47 -2.11 18.71
C GLY A 159 3.94 -2.36 18.95
#